data_AF-A0AAV4EER4-F1
#
_entry.id   AF-A0AAV4EER4-F1
#
_cell.length_a   1.000
_cell.length_b   1.000
_cell.length_c   1.000
_cell.angle_alpha   90.00
_cell.angle_beta   90.00
_cell.angle_gamma   90.00
#
_symmetry.space_group_name_H-M   'P 1'
#
loop_
_entity.id
_entity.type
_entity.pdbx_description
1 polymer ?
#
loop_
_entity_poly.entity_id
_entity_poly.type
_entity_poly.pdbx_seq_one_letter_code
_entity_poly.pdbx_strand_id
1 'polypeptide(L)'
;MGKETDPSCCVQDFKPDRIFTVFFNYSGPLVVDILPQDTTVNAPYYVRNVLSQVKSAINEQRPEVSTSRTLPLHDNAGHHKARVTTQSLRELGIQVLPHPTYSPDLTQCDFWLFPILKDRLAGRKFDRIQDLVKAVNLELRTILEEDYEGAFRKWQIRLKRCIESHGEYFEGL
;
A
#
# COMPACT_ATOMS: atom_id res chain seq x y z
N MET A 1 -34.25 20.66 39.24
CA MET A 1 -33.06 19.78 39.20
C MET A 1 -32.78 19.42 37.76
N GLY A 2 -32.02 20.26 37.06
CA GLY A 2 -31.63 20.01 35.67
C GLY A 2 -30.56 18.93 35.62
N LYS A 3 -30.72 17.94 34.74
CA LYS A 3 -29.62 17.03 34.40
C LYS A 3 -28.78 17.75 33.36
N GLU A 4 -27.64 18.25 33.81
CA GLU A 4 -26.57 18.79 32.96
C GLU A 4 -26.00 17.62 32.15
N THR A 5 -26.19 17.67 30.84
CA THR A 5 -25.56 16.74 29.90
C THR A 5 -24.09 17.13 29.75
N ASP A 6 -23.20 16.20 30.08
CA ASP A 6 -21.75 16.32 29.87
C ASP A 6 -21.45 16.60 28.37
N PRO A 7 -20.84 17.75 28.02
CA PRO A 7 -20.56 18.11 26.64
C PRO A 7 -19.25 17.51 26.11
N SER A 8 -18.57 16.60 26.83
CA SER A 8 -17.23 16.15 26.46
C SER A 8 -17.14 14.89 25.59
N CYS A 9 -18.25 14.34 25.09
CA CYS A 9 -18.20 13.25 24.11
C CYS A 9 -18.53 13.78 22.70
N CYS A 10 -17.68 14.67 22.20
CA CYS A 10 -17.55 14.83 20.76
C CYS A 10 -16.90 13.53 20.25
N VAL A 11 -17.73 12.50 20.02
CA VAL A 11 -17.35 11.41 19.11
C VAL A 11 -17.08 12.12 17.80
N GLN A 12 -15.82 12.39 17.48
CA GLN A 12 -15.47 12.86 16.15
C GLN A 12 -16.01 11.79 15.20
N ASP A 13 -16.99 12.16 14.39
CA ASP A 13 -17.63 11.25 13.46
C ASP A 13 -16.54 10.55 12.64
N PHE A 14 -16.46 9.22 12.82
CA PHE A 14 -15.54 8.39 12.06
C PHE A 14 -15.94 8.50 10.60
N LYS A 15 -15.14 9.21 9.80
CA LYS A 15 -15.30 9.22 8.35
C LYS A 15 -14.83 7.87 7.80
N PRO A 16 -15.71 7.08 7.17
CA PRO A 16 -15.39 5.71 6.77
C PRO A 16 -14.35 5.66 5.65
N ASP A 17 -14.26 6.68 4.82
CA ASP A 17 -13.30 6.74 3.71
C ASP A 17 -11.88 7.02 4.24
N ARG A 18 -11.07 5.97 4.33
CA ARG A 18 -9.67 6.03 4.75
C ARG A 18 -8.76 5.52 3.65
N ILE A 19 -7.64 6.21 3.45
CA ILE A 19 -6.61 5.81 2.49
C ILE A 19 -5.52 5.06 3.23
N PHE A 20 -5.25 3.83 2.79
CA PHE A 20 -4.12 3.03 3.24
C PHE A 20 -3.03 3.01 2.17
N THR A 21 -1.78 3.05 2.62
CA THR A 21 -0.63 2.73 1.78
C THR A 21 0.00 1.45 2.28
N VAL A 22 0.12 0.44 1.42
CA VAL A 22 0.68 -0.86 1.78
C VAL A 22 1.87 -1.17 0.88
N PHE A 23 2.99 -1.50 1.49
CA PHE A 23 4.13 -2.16 0.86
C PHE A 23 4.25 -3.57 1.41
N PHE A 24 4.58 -4.52 0.55
CA PHE A 24 4.84 -5.90 0.93
C PHE A 24 5.94 -6.49 0.06
N ASN A 25 6.55 -7.57 0.52
CA ASN A 25 7.47 -8.39 -0.26
C ASN A 25 6.98 -9.84 -0.31
N TYR A 26 7.79 -10.75 -0.83
CA TYR A 26 7.39 -12.15 -0.97
C TYR A 26 7.11 -12.86 0.36
N SER A 27 7.64 -12.35 1.49
CA SER A 27 7.42 -12.90 2.83
C SER A 27 6.27 -12.26 3.59
N GLY A 28 5.67 -11.18 3.07
CA GLY A 28 4.51 -10.54 3.67
C GLY A 28 4.56 -9.02 3.74
N PRO A 29 3.70 -8.40 4.58
CA PRO A 29 3.57 -6.96 4.67
C PRO A 29 4.85 -6.32 5.24
N LEU A 30 5.29 -5.24 4.62
CA LEU A 30 6.50 -4.49 4.96
C LEU A 30 6.17 -3.16 5.64
N VAL A 31 5.27 -2.37 5.04
CA VAL A 31 4.77 -1.10 5.59
C VAL A 31 3.27 -1.04 5.39
N VAL A 32 2.55 -0.62 6.44
CA VAL A 32 1.12 -0.36 6.41
C VAL A 32 0.90 1.00 7.04
N ASP A 33 0.68 2.02 6.21
CA ASP A 33 0.41 3.38 6.64
C ASP A 33 -1.05 3.73 6.41
N ILE A 34 -1.62 4.54 7.30
CA ILE A 34 -2.96 5.11 7.15
C ILE A 34 -2.84 6.63 7.08
N LEU A 35 -3.35 7.20 6.00
CA LEU A 35 -3.35 8.64 5.83
C LEU A 35 -4.21 9.30 6.94
N PRO A 36 -3.72 10.36 7.62
CA PRO A 36 -4.51 11.11 8.58
C PRO A 36 -5.82 11.62 7.99
N GLN A 37 -6.84 11.73 8.82
CA GLN A 37 -8.15 12.21 8.39
C GLN A 37 -8.06 13.63 7.84
N ASP A 38 -8.85 13.92 6.82
CA ASP A 38 -8.93 15.23 6.15
C ASP A 38 -7.60 15.72 5.55
N THR A 39 -6.70 14.78 5.23
CA THR A 39 -5.48 15.06 4.48
C THR A 39 -5.49 14.36 3.12
N THR A 40 -4.69 14.86 2.18
CA THR A 40 -4.50 14.26 0.86
C THR A 40 -3.10 13.68 0.79
N VAL A 41 -2.94 12.51 0.17
CA VAL A 41 -1.60 11.97 -0.13
C VAL A 41 -0.92 12.93 -1.10
N ASN A 42 0.04 13.70 -0.58
CA ASN A 42 0.90 14.55 -1.38
C ASN A 42 2.33 14.02 -1.33
N ALA A 43 3.17 14.51 -2.23
CA ALA A 43 4.54 14.03 -2.35
C ALA A 43 5.37 14.23 -1.06
N PRO A 44 5.28 15.37 -0.33
CA PRO A 44 5.94 15.51 0.97
C PRO A 44 5.50 14.48 2.02
N TYR A 45 4.20 14.19 2.12
CA TYR A 45 3.67 13.18 3.04
C TYR A 45 4.25 11.81 2.69
N TYR A 46 4.17 11.43 1.41
CA TYR A 46 4.65 10.14 0.93
C TYR A 46 6.15 9.94 1.24
N VAL A 47 6.98 10.95 0.96
CA VAL A 47 8.42 10.89 1.26
C VAL A 47 8.68 10.74 2.77
N ARG A 48 8.06 11.59 3.60
CA ARG A 48 8.38 11.66 5.02
C ARG A 48 7.83 10.49 5.83
N ASN A 49 6.62 10.05 5.51
CA ASN A 49 5.90 9.09 6.32
C ASN A 49 5.95 7.69 5.72
N VAL A 50 6.03 7.54 4.39
CA VAL A 50 5.99 6.20 3.75
C VAL A 50 7.39 5.73 3.37
N LEU A 51 8.13 6.49 2.55
CA LEU A 51 9.44 6.04 2.05
C LEU A 51 10.49 5.87 3.15
N SER A 52 10.42 6.68 4.21
CA SER A 52 11.28 6.54 5.39
C SER A 52 11.07 5.20 6.10
N GLN A 53 9.81 4.78 6.29
CA GLN A 53 9.45 3.49 6.87
C GLN A 53 9.88 2.34 5.97
N VAL A 54 9.67 2.47 4.66
CA VAL A 54 10.11 1.45 3.67
C VAL A 54 11.62 1.22 3.77
N LYS A 55 12.41 2.30 3.85
CA LYS A 55 13.86 2.18 4.03
C LYS A 55 14.24 1.48 5.35
N SER A 56 13.62 1.87 6.47
CA SER A 56 13.89 1.22 7.76
C SER A 56 13.60 -0.27 7.70
N ALA A 57 12.43 -0.63 7.19
CA ALA A 57 11.98 -2.02 7.11
C ALA A 57 12.87 -2.86 6.18
N ILE A 58 13.34 -2.31 5.05
CA ILE A 58 14.32 -3.00 4.18
C ILE A 58 15.64 -3.24 4.92
N ASN A 59 16.17 -2.23 5.62
CA ASN A 59 17.43 -2.34 6.35
C ASN A 59 17.33 -3.34 7.50
N GLU A 60 16.19 -3.40 8.19
CA GLU A 60 15.94 -4.34 9.28
C GLU A 60 15.85 -5.78 8.78
N GLN A 61 15.14 -6.03 7.68
CA GLN A 61 14.99 -7.38 7.12
C GLN A 61 16.25 -7.86 6.38
N ARG A 62 17.04 -6.93 5.82
CA ARG A 62 18.20 -7.24 5.00
C ARG A 62 19.35 -6.26 5.25
N PRO A 63 19.97 -6.29 6.44
CA PRO A 63 21.06 -5.37 6.79
C PRO A 63 22.25 -5.46 5.83
N GLU A 64 22.47 -6.65 5.26
CA GLU A 64 23.56 -6.94 4.32
C GLU A 64 23.27 -6.53 2.86
N VAL A 65 22.00 -6.22 2.54
CA VAL A 65 21.57 -5.90 1.17
C VAL A 65 21.37 -4.40 1.06
N SER A 66 22.23 -3.74 0.29
CA SER A 66 22.06 -2.33 -0.06
C SER A 66 20.66 -2.06 -0.60
N THR A 67 20.04 -0.95 -0.18
CA THR A 67 18.74 -0.47 -0.69
C THR A 67 18.73 -0.29 -2.21
N SER A 68 19.90 -0.15 -2.84
CA SER A 68 20.09 -0.14 -4.30
C SER A 68 19.75 -1.45 -5.00
N ARG A 69 19.59 -2.55 -4.26
CA ARG A 69 19.10 -3.83 -4.78
C ARG A 69 17.61 -4.03 -4.53
N THR A 70 16.94 -3.08 -3.90
CA THR A 70 15.48 -3.13 -3.72
C THR A 70 14.80 -2.38 -4.86
N LEU A 71 13.90 -3.10 -5.54
CA LEU A 71 13.20 -2.64 -6.73
C LEU A 71 11.70 -2.54 -6.44
N PRO A 72 11.24 -1.51 -5.68
CA PRO A 72 9.82 -1.36 -5.42
C PRO A 72 9.07 -1.05 -6.73
N LEU A 73 7.86 -1.59 -6.81
CA LEU A 73 6.87 -1.21 -7.79
C LEU A 73 5.85 -0.30 -7.11
N HIS A 74 5.62 0.89 -7.67
CA HIS A 74 4.47 1.73 -7.34
C HIS A 74 3.87 2.29 -8.63
N ASP A 75 2.61 2.71 -8.56
CA ASP A 75 1.91 3.26 -9.72
C ASP A 75 2.44 4.65 -10.09
N ASN A 76 2.00 5.12 -11.25
CA ASN A 76 2.40 6.40 -11.83
C ASN A 76 1.59 7.60 -11.28
N ALA A 77 1.13 7.55 -10.03
CA ALA A 77 0.41 8.67 -9.42
C ALA A 77 1.26 9.95 -9.39
N GLY A 78 0.61 11.12 -9.46
CA GLY A 78 1.31 12.41 -9.55
C GLY A 78 2.29 12.67 -8.40
N HIS A 79 1.97 12.23 -7.19
CA HIS A 79 2.84 12.36 -6.03
C HIS A 79 4.02 11.37 -6.02
N HIS A 80 3.91 10.22 -6.71
CA HIS A 80 5.03 9.30 -6.91
C HIS A 80 6.06 9.85 -7.92
N LYS A 81 5.59 10.56 -8.95
CA LYS A 81 6.45 11.20 -9.98
C LYS A 81 6.95 12.59 -9.63
N ALA A 82 6.50 13.18 -8.52
CA ALA A 82 6.90 14.52 -8.12
C ALA A 82 8.43 14.62 -7.95
N ARG A 83 8.99 15.81 -8.22
CA ARG A 83 10.43 16.07 -8.11
C ARG A 83 10.98 15.73 -6.71
N VAL A 84 10.23 16.07 -5.66
CA VAL A 84 10.63 15.77 -4.27
C VAL A 84 10.69 14.26 -4.01
N THR A 85 9.76 13.49 -4.56
CA THR A 85 9.72 12.04 -4.41
C THR A 85 10.86 11.38 -5.17
N THR A 86 11.04 11.73 -6.44
CA THR A 86 12.12 11.19 -7.29
C THR A 86 13.51 11.55 -6.75
N GLN A 87 13.68 12.75 -6.19
CA GLN A 87 14.91 13.14 -5.50
C GLN A 87 15.13 12.29 -4.24
N SER A 88 14.10 12.14 -3.40
CA SER A 88 14.23 11.33 -2.19
C SER A 88 14.54 9.86 -2.49
N LEU A 89 13.90 9.27 -3.50
CA LEU A 89 14.21 7.89 -3.93
C LEU A 89 15.70 7.74 -4.30
N ARG A 90 16.28 8.71 -5.02
CA ARG A 90 17.71 8.73 -5.35
C ARG A 90 18.60 8.84 -4.11
N GLU A 91 18.26 9.75 -3.19
CA GLU A 91 19.01 9.93 -1.93
C GLU A 91 18.94 8.70 -1.02
N LEU A 92 17.82 7.96 -1.05
CA LEU A 92 17.65 6.70 -0.33
C LEU A 92 18.30 5.51 -1.06
N GLY A 93 18.80 5.71 -2.28
CA GLY A 93 19.35 4.66 -3.12
C GLY A 93 18.31 3.66 -3.62
N ILE A 94 17.03 4.01 -3.64
CA ILE A 94 15.93 3.13 -4.04
C ILE A 94 15.69 3.28 -5.55
N GLN A 95 15.79 2.17 -6.29
CA GLN A 95 15.53 2.14 -7.73
C GLN A 95 14.12 1.61 -8.00
N VAL A 96 13.19 2.47 -8.39
CA VAL A 96 11.82 2.07 -8.73
C VAL A 96 11.76 1.36 -10.07
N LEU A 97 10.98 0.29 -10.17
CA LEU A 97 10.71 -0.38 -11.45
C LEU A 97 9.86 0.49 -12.38
N PRO A 98 10.11 0.49 -13.69
CA PRO A 98 9.22 1.14 -14.63
C PRO A 98 7.83 0.48 -14.57
N HIS A 99 6.80 1.30 -14.46
CA HIS A 99 5.42 0.87 -14.51
C HIS A 99 4.72 1.57 -15.68
N PRO A 100 3.92 0.89 -16.50
CA PRO A 100 3.11 1.53 -17.54
C PRO A 100 1.99 2.41 -16.94
N THR A 101 1.38 3.27 -17.77
CA THR A 101 0.27 4.12 -17.30
C THR A 101 -1.04 3.35 -17.42
N TYR A 102 -1.94 3.48 -16.43
CA TYR A 102 -3.24 2.82 -16.40
C TYR A 102 -3.19 1.28 -16.41
N SER A 103 -2.23 0.66 -15.73
CA SER A 103 -2.07 -0.81 -15.74
C SER A 103 -2.27 -1.44 -14.36
N PRO A 104 -3.48 -1.34 -13.78
CA PRO A 104 -3.78 -1.98 -12.48
C PRO A 104 -3.65 -3.51 -12.56
N ASP A 105 -3.85 -4.11 -13.73
CA ASP A 105 -3.64 -5.52 -14.03
C ASP A 105 -2.17 -5.98 -13.85
N LEU A 106 -1.22 -5.03 -13.80
CA LEU A 106 0.21 -5.26 -13.57
C LEU A 106 0.68 -4.86 -12.17
N THR A 107 -0.21 -4.40 -11.30
CA THR A 107 0.09 -4.02 -9.91
C THR A 107 -0.44 -5.08 -8.94
N GLN A 108 0.46 -5.73 -8.19
CA GLN A 108 0.06 -6.79 -7.25
C GLN A 108 -0.90 -6.30 -6.15
N CYS A 109 -0.82 -5.03 -5.76
CA CYS A 109 -1.79 -4.44 -4.85
C CYS A 109 -3.22 -4.48 -5.44
N ASP A 110 -3.37 -4.09 -6.70
CA ASP A 110 -4.67 -3.92 -7.36
C ASP A 110 -5.28 -5.27 -7.76
N PHE A 111 -4.52 -6.16 -8.41
CA PHE A 111 -5.08 -7.42 -8.90
C PHE A 111 -5.19 -8.52 -7.84
N TRP A 112 -4.50 -8.40 -6.70
CA TRP A 112 -4.42 -9.47 -5.70
C TRP A 112 -4.67 -9.02 -4.26
N LEU A 113 -3.91 -8.06 -3.73
CA LEU A 113 -3.97 -7.73 -2.30
C LEU A 113 -5.29 -7.06 -1.90
N PHE A 114 -5.68 -6.00 -2.61
CA PHE A 114 -6.89 -5.24 -2.29
C PHE A 114 -8.18 -6.07 -2.48
N PRO A 115 -8.31 -6.93 -3.51
CA PRO A 115 -9.41 -7.89 -3.58
C PRO A 115 -9.54 -8.77 -2.33
N ILE A 116 -8.42 -9.32 -1.82
CA ILE A 116 -8.42 -10.14 -0.60
C ILE A 116 -8.87 -9.32 0.62
N LEU A 117 -8.31 -8.12 0.80
CA LEU A 117 -8.68 -7.26 1.93
C LEU A 117 -10.16 -6.85 1.85
N LYS A 118 -10.64 -6.51 0.66
CA LYS A 118 -12.04 -6.14 0.43
C LYS A 118 -12.98 -7.28 0.82
N ASP A 119 -12.67 -8.50 0.41
CA ASP A 119 -13.47 -9.69 0.75
C ASP A 119 -13.45 -9.96 2.26
N ARG A 120 -12.27 -10.00 2.89
CA ARG A 120 -12.13 -10.31 4.31
C ARG A 120 -12.73 -9.27 5.24
N LEU A 121 -12.72 -8.00 4.84
CA LEU A 121 -13.28 -6.88 5.61
C LEU A 121 -14.73 -6.57 5.22
N ALA A 122 -15.30 -7.25 4.22
CA ALA A 122 -16.66 -7.01 3.76
C ALA A 122 -17.67 -7.18 4.90
N GLY A 123 -18.61 -6.24 4.99
CA GLY A 123 -19.68 -6.25 6.00
C GLY A 123 -19.25 -5.89 7.43
N ARG A 124 -17.95 -5.74 7.71
CA ARG A 124 -17.47 -5.30 9.02
C ARG A 124 -17.68 -3.79 9.18
N LYS A 125 -18.15 -3.37 10.34
CA LYS A 125 -18.27 -1.96 10.73
C LYS A 125 -17.22 -1.65 11.80
N PHE A 126 -16.64 -0.46 11.70
CA PHE A 126 -15.64 0.01 12.64
C PHE A 126 -16.08 1.37 13.18
N ASP A 127 -16.15 1.50 14.49
CA ASP A 127 -16.52 2.76 15.15
C ASP A 127 -15.27 3.63 15.41
N ARG A 128 -14.08 3.04 15.33
CA ARG A 128 -12.80 3.71 15.57
C ARG A 128 -11.78 3.36 14.50
N ILE A 129 -11.00 4.37 14.10
CA ILE A 129 -9.87 4.20 13.18
C ILE A 129 -8.87 3.15 13.69
N GLN A 130 -8.61 3.10 15.00
CA GLN A 130 -7.65 2.15 15.55
C GLN A 130 -8.11 0.71 15.34
N ASP A 131 -9.41 0.45 15.36
CA ASP A 131 -9.95 -0.89 15.18
C ASP A 131 -9.92 -1.30 13.70
N LEU A 132 -10.17 -0.37 12.79
CA LEU A 132 -9.96 -0.59 11.36
C LEU A 132 -8.48 -0.89 11.05
N VAL A 133 -7.55 -0.10 11.59
CA VAL A 133 -6.10 -0.30 11.38
C VAL A 133 -5.65 -1.65 11.92
N LYS A 134 -6.13 -2.05 13.12
CA LYS A 134 -5.85 -3.37 13.69
C LYS A 134 -6.39 -4.48 12.82
N ALA A 135 -7.63 -4.35 12.32
CA ALA A 135 -8.24 -5.35 11.45
C ALA A 135 -7.45 -5.50 10.15
N VAL A 136 -7.12 -4.41 9.46
CA VAL A 136 -6.30 -4.45 8.23
C VAL A 136 -4.94 -5.11 8.49
N ASN A 137 -4.24 -4.72 9.56
CA ASN A 137 -2.96 -5.32 9.92
C ASN A 137 -3.08 -6.82 10.23
N LEU A 138 -4.15 -7.22 10.93
CA LEU A 138 -4.41 -8.62 11.21
C LEU A 138 -4.64 -9.40 9.92
N GLU A 139 -5.52 -8.93 9.04
CA GLU A 139 -5.82 -9.62 7.78
C GLU A 139 -4.58 -9.74 6.88
N LEU A 140 -3.72 -8.71 6.84
CA LEU A 140 -2.45 -8.78 6.10
C LEU A 140 -1.49 -9.83 6.67
N ARG A 141 -1.44 -9.98 8.00
CA ARG A 141 -0.55 -10.93 8.69
C ARG A 141 -1.06 -12.37 8.68
N THR A 142 -2.36 -12.59 8.41
CA THR A 142 -2.95 -13.93 8.30
C THR A 142 -2.88 -14.49 6.87
N ILE A 143 -2.51 -13.68 5.87
CA ILE A 143 -2.17 -14.19 4.54
C ILE A 143 -0.85 -14.97 4.66
N LEU A 144 -0.81 -16.19 4.10
CA LEU A 144 0.36 -17.06 4.18
C LEU A 144 1.49 -16.50 3.31
N GLU A 145 2.74 -16.74 3.71
CA GLU A 145 3.93 -16.37 2.92
C GLU A 145 3.86 -16.94 1.50
N GLU A 146 3.40 -18.20 1.35
CA GLU A 146 3.22 -18.84 0.03
C GLU A 146 2.23 -18.09 -0.89
N ASP A 147 1.23 -17.40 -0.33
CA ASP A 147 0.28 -16.59 -1.09
C ASP A 147 0.93 -15.30 -1.58
N TYR A 148 1.75 -14.65 -0.73
CA TYR A 148 2.57 -13.50 -1.13
C TYR A 148 3.53 -13.89 -2.25
N GLU A 149 4.29 -14.97 -2.10
CA GLU A 149 5.13 -15.52 -3.19
C GLU A 149 4.31 -15.83 -4.45
N GLY A 150 3.12 -16.41 -4.27
CA GLY A 150 2.16 -16.68 -5.34
C GLY A 150 1.77 -15.42 -6.11
N ALA A 151 1.60 -14.28 -5.43
CA ALA A 151 1.32 -12.99 -6.05
C ALA A 151 2.46 -12.53 -6.97
N PHE A 152 3.72 -12.68 -6.56
CA PHE A 152 4.88 -12.36 -7.39
C PHE A 152 5.00 -13.29 -8.61
N ARG A 153 4.70 -14.59 -8.46
CA ARG A 153 4.63 -15.52 -9.59
C ARG A 153 3.53 -15.15 -10.59
N LYS A 154 2.34 -14.81 -10.09
CA LYS A 154 1.22 -14.31 -10.93
C LYS A 154 1.60 -13.02 -11.66
N TRP A 155 2.30 -12.11 -10.99
CA TRP A 155 2.80 -10.87 -11.61
C TRP A 155 3.73 -11.15 -12.80
N GLN A 156 4.67 -12.08 -12.66
CA GLN A 156 5.54 -12.48 -13.78
C GLN A 156 4.75 -13.05 -14.97
N ILE A 157 3.69 -13.83 -14.72
CA ILE A 157 2.80 -14.35 -15.77
C ILE A 157 2.05 -13.21 -16.46
N ARG A 158 1.52 -12.26 -15.69
CA ARG A 158 0.81 -11.08 -16.21
C ARG A 158 1.71 -10.20 -17.07
N LEU A 159 2.96 -9.98 -16.66
CA LEU A 159 3.95 -9.27 -17.49
C LEU A 159 4.18 -9.97 -18.83
N LYS A 160 4.30 -11.31 -18.84
CA LYS A 160 4.43 -12.08 -20.09
C LYS A 160 3.20 -11.93 -20.99
N ARG A 161 2.00 -12.04 -20.42
CA ARG A 161 0.74 -11.84 -21.15
C ARG A 161 0.61 -10.45 -21.75
N CYS A 162 1.04 -9.42 -21.02
CA CYS A 162 1.06 -8.04 -21.54
C CYS A 162 1.98 -7.93 -22.77
N ILE A 163 3.15 -8.57 -22.75
CA ILE A 163 4.07 -8.62 -23.90
C ILE A 163 3.43 -9.38 -25.08
N GLU A 164 2.84 -10.54 -24.82
CA GLU A 164 2.15 -11.38 -25.83
C GLU A 164 0.94 -10.67 -26.43
N SER A 165 0.27 -9.83 -25.65
CA SER A 165 -0.89 -9.02 -26.07
C SER A 165 -0.48 -7.67 -26.64
N HIS A 166 0.82 -7.44 -26.88
CA HIS A 166 1.35 -6.18 -27.42
C HIS A 166 0.94 -4.92 -26.62
N GLY A 167 0.75 -5.05 -25.31
CA GLY A 167 0.35 -3.96 -24.42
C GLY A 167 -1.16 -3.81 -24.21
N GLU A 168 -2.00 -4.60 -24.89
CA GLU A 168 -3.45 -4.62 -24.67
C GLU A 168 -3.81 -5.30 -23.35
N TYR A 169 -4.97 -4.93 -22.80
CA TYR A 169 -5.53 -5.58 -21.61
C TYR A 169 -5.88 -7.04 -21.93
N PHE A 170 -5.53 -7.94 -21.00
CA PHE A 170 -5.73 -9.39 -21.15
C PHE A 170 -6.73 -9.98 -20.15
N GLU A 171 -7.33 -9.17 -19.28
CA GLU A 171 -8.40 -9.61 -18.38
C GLU A 171 -9.76 -9.51 -19.10
N GLY A 172 -10.41 -10.66 -19.34
CA GLY A 172 -11.69 -10.73 -20.05
C GLY A 172 -11.63 -11.41 -21.43
N LEU A 173 -10.47 -11.92 -21.84
CA LEU A 173 -10.28 -12.84 -22.96
C LEU A 173 -10.44 -14.31 -22.54
#